data_AF-A0A1G2KPC3-F1
#
_entry.id   AF-A0A1G2KPC3-F1
#
_cell.length_a   1.000
_cell.length_b   1.000
_cell.length_c   1.000
_cell.angle_alpha   90.00
_cell.angle_beta   90.00
_cell.angle_gamma   90.00
#
_symmetry.space_group_name_H-M   'P 1'
#
loop_
_entity.id
_entity.type
_entity.pdbx_description
1 polymer ?
#
loop_
_entity_poly.entity_id
_entity_poly.type
_entity_poly.pdbx_seq_one_letter_code
_entity_poly.pdbx_strand_id
1 'polypeptide(L)'
;MADHAEKVLGDRPKDQVLLSYLGTTKQIGTNPYGEYGLVSWPTIRPKGVRDKAYVVLSRSGKPMHFRAIAEAINSLQWTKKPAHHQTVHNELIKANNRFVLVGRGLYALREWGYTPGTVSQVMAEVIKKSGHSLTRQEVVQKVLEHRFVKENTILLNLQNRSIFSKDAEGKYFLA
;
A
#
# COMPACT_ATOMS: atom_id res chain seq x y z
N MET A 1 -10.22 9.97 22.46
CA MET A 1 -11.70 9.92 22.65
C MET A 1 -12.10 10.42 24.02
N ALA A 2 -11.42 10.03 25.11
CA ALA A 2 -11.67 10.54 26.45
C ALA A 2 -11.61 12.09 26.52
N ASP A 3 -10.58 12.70 25.92
CA ASP A 3 -10.36 14.16 26.00
C ASP A 3 -11.45 15.00 25.32
N HIS A 4 -12.08 14.47 24.27
CA HIS A 4 -13.20 15.16 23.61
C HIS A 4 -14.49 15.02 24.42
N ALA A 5 -14.74 13.83 24.98
CA ALA A 5 -15.89 13.59 25.84
C ALA A 5 -15.82 14.46 27.12
N GLU A 6 -14.63 14.61 27.70
CA GLU A 6 -14.38 15.48 28.85
C GLU A 6 -14.65 16.96 28.54
N LYS A 7 -14.24 17.45 27.36
CA LYS A 7 -14.56 18.82 26.90
C LYS A 7 -16.06 19.09 26.76
N VAL A 8 -16.86 18.08 26.40
CA VAL A 8 -18.30 18.23 26.15
C VAL A 8 -19.13 18.00 27.41
N LEU A 9 -18.72 17.02 28.24
CA LEU A 9 -19.47 16.60 29.43
C LEU A 9 -19.01 17.31 30.71
N GLY A 10 -17.87 18.03 30.68
CA GLY A 10 -17.30 18.74 31.81
C GLY A 10 -16.50 17.89 32.79
N ASP A 11 -16.50 16.56 32.62
CA ASP A 11 -15.69 15.60 33.35
C ASP A 11 -15.44 14.36 32.47
N ARG A 12 -14.40 13.57 32.78
CA ARG A 12 -14.05 12.36 32.05
C ARG A 12 -15.04 11.25 32.39
N PRO A 13 -15.89 10.80 31.44
CA PRO A 13 -16.82 9.73 31.70
C PRO A 13 -16.09 8.41 31.97
N LYS A 14 -16.65 7.60 32.88
CA LYS A 14 -16.16 6.24 33.17
C LYS A 14 -16.20 5.38 31.90
N ASP A 15 -15.21 4.50 31.75
CA ASP A 15 -15.09 3.64 30.56
C ASP A 15 -16.33 2.79 30.28
N GLN A 16 -17.01 2.32 31.33
CA GLN A 16 -18.23 1.51 31.21
C GLN A 16 -19.40 2.29 30.60
N VAL A 17 -19.47 3.59 30.86
CA VAL A 17 -20.46 4.50 30.26
C VAL A 17 -20.13 4.69 28.78
N LEU A 18 -18.86 4.95 28.44
CA LEU A 18 -18.41 5.07 27.05
C LEU A 18 -18.68 3.81 26.23
N LEU A 19 -18.39 2.63 26.78
CA LEU A 19 -18.66 1.35 26.12
C LEU A 19 -20.16 1.10 25.92
N SER A 20 -21.00 1.51 26.88
CA SER A 20 -22.46 1.42 26.75
C SER A 20 -22.99 2.30 25.61
N TYR A 21 -22.50 3.54 25.50
CA TYR A 21 -22.84 4.43 24.39
C TYR A 21 -22.35 3.88 23.05
N LEU A 22 -21.11 3.37 23.00
CA LEU A 22 -20.52 2.76 21.80
C LEU A 22 -21.27 1.49 21.37
N GLY A 23 -21.75 0.68 22.31
CA GLY A 23 -22.53 -0.52 22.02
C GLY A 23 -23.97 -0.22 21.59
N THR A 24 -24.52 0.92 22.02
CA THR A 24 -25.90 1.32 21.68
C THR A 24 -25.99 1.98 20.30
N THR A 25 -24.94 2.67 19.86
CA THR A 25 -24.94 3.32 18.55
C THR A 25 -24.81 2.31 17.42
N LYS A 26 -25.73 2.38 16.45
CA LYS A 26 -25.66 1.57 15.22
C LYS A 26 -24.67 2.15 14.20
N GLN A 27 -24.18 3.36 14.44
CA GLN A 27 -23.32 4.08 13.50
C GLN A 27 -21.83 3.79 13.70
N ILE A 28 -21.42 3.37 14.90
CA ILE A 28 -20.03 3.03 15.23
C ILE A 28 -19.92 1.51 15.36
N GLY A 29 -18.86 0.94 14.81
CA GLY A 29 -18.55 -0.48 14.93
C GLY A 29 -17.07 -0.70 15.18
N THR A 30 -16.74 -1.96 15.43
CA THR A 30 -15.36 -2.41 15.62
C THR A 30 -14.94 -3.33 14.48
N ASN A 31 -13.71 -3.18 13.99
CA ASN A 31 -13.11 -4.19 13.11
C ASN A 31 -12.46 -5.33 13.92
N PRO A 32 -12.05 -6.44 13.29
CA PRO A 32 -11.34 -7.54 13.97
C PRO A 32 -9.98 -7.18 14.57
N TYR A 33 -9.49 -5.96 14.32
CA TYR A 33 -8.30 -5.44 14.95
C TYR A 33 -8.59 -4.65 16.24
N GLY A 34 -9.86 -4.55 16.65
CA GLY A 34 -10.28 -3.81 17.84
C GLY A 34 -10.39 -2.30 17.63
N GLU A 35 -10.35 -1.81 16.38
CA GLU A 35 -10.42 -0.39 16.07
C GLU A 35 -11.88 0.04 15.91
N TYR A 36 -12.22 1.20 16.50
CA TYR A 36 -13.55 1.80 16.41
C TYR A 36 -13.63 2.82 15.27
N GLY A 37 -14.76 2.84 14.58
CA GLY A 37 -15.06 3.88 13.61
C GLY A 37 -16.45 3.72 13.01
N LEU A 38 -16.78 4.53 12.01
CA LEU A 38 -18.10 4.48 11.40
C LEU A 38 -18.32 3.14 10.69
N VAL A 39 -19.50 2.55 10.86
CA VAL A 39 -19.91 1.31 10.17
C VAL A 39 -19.92 1.47 8.65
N SER A 40 -20.04 2.71 8.16
CA SER A 40 -19.92 3.05 6.74
C SER A 40 -18.48 2.98 6.20
N TRP A 41 -17.47 3.02 7.07
CA TRP A 41 -16.08 3.01 6.67
C TRP A 41 -15.62 1.61 6.24
N PRO A 42 -15.00 1.48 5.04
CA PRO A 42 -14.45 0.21 4.57
C PRO A 42 -13.37 -0.39 5.49
N THR A 43 -12.67 0.44 6.25
CA THR A 43 -11.67 0.03 7.26
C THR A 43 -12.29 -0.65 8.48
N ILE A 44 -13.54 -0.31 8.78
CA ILE A 44 -14.29 -0.84 9.92
C ILE A 44 -15.11 -2.06 9.50
N ARG A 45 -15.90 -1.91 8.43
CA ARG A 45 -16.78 -2.96 7.92
C ARG A 45 -16.51 -3.20 6.43
N PRO A 46 -15.44 -3.94 6.08
CA PRO A 46 -15.12 -4.22 4.70
C PRO A 46 -16.19 -5.13 4.05
N LYS A 47 -16.85 -4.64 3.00
CA LYS A 47 -17.98 -5.34 2.37
C LYS A 47 -17.54 -6.43 1.40
N GLY A 48 -16.41 -6.22 0.72
CA GLY A 48 -15.88 -7.13 -0.29
C GLY A 48 -14.38 -7.38 -0.17
N VAL A 49 -13.86 -8.28 -1.01
CA VAL A 49 -12.43 -8.64 -1.05
C VAL A 49 -11.53 -7.42 -1.26
N ARG A 50 -11.99 -6.44 -2.04
CA ARG A 50 -11.29 -5.18 -2.30
C ARG A 50 -11.06 -4.35 -1.04
N ASP A 51 -12.11 -4.13 -0.25
CA ASP A 51 -12.00 -3.35 0.99
C ASP A 51 -11.13 -4.10 1.99
N LYS A 52 -11.28 -5.42 2.09
CA LYS A 52 -10.44 -6.28 2.92
C LYS A 52 -8.95 -6.16 2.56
N ALA A 53 -8.63 -6.20 1.26
CA ALA A 53 -7.27 -6.00 0.79
C ALA A 53 -6.73 -4.60 1.13
N TYR A 54 -7.57 -3.57 1.07
CA TYR A 54 -7.21 -2.22 1.50
C TYR A 54 -6.83 -2.18 2.98
N VAL A 55 -7.64 -2.78 3.87
CA VAL A 55 -7.35 -2.82 5.31
C VAL A 55 -6.06 -3.58 5.60
N VAL A 56 -5.84 -4.74 4.96
CA VAL A 56 -4.60 -5.53 5.13
C VAL A 56 -3.38 -4.73 4.70
N LEU A 57 -3.42 -4.09 3.53
CA LEU A 57 -2.30 -3.29 3.03
C LEU A 57 -2.07 -2.05 3.90
N SER A 58 -3.12 -1.33 4.27
CA SER A 58 -3.05 -0.13 5.12
C SER A 58 -2.38 -0.45 6.45
N ARG A 59 -2.75 -1.57 7.08
CA ARG A 59 -2.15 -2.00 8.35
C ARG A 59 -0.73 -2.54 8.21
N SER A 60 -0.42 -3.20 7.09
CA SER A 60 0.93 -3.70 6.82
C SER A 60 1.95 -2.56 6.59
N GLY A 61 1.50 -1.43 6.03
CA GLY A 61 2.34 -0.26 5.76
C GLY A 61 3.38 -0.47 4.66
N LYS A 62 3.40 -1.65 4.01
CA LYS A 62 4.34 -2.00 2.95
C LYS A 62 3.66 -2.78 1.82
N PRO A 63 4.23 -2.77 0.60
CA PRO A 63 3.70 -3.56 -0.50
C PRO A 63 3.69 -5.05 -0.17
N MET A 64 2.62 -5.75 -0.56
CA MET A 64 2.45 -7.18 -0.30
C MET A 64 2.10 -7.96 -1.55
N HIS A 65 2.49 -9.24 -1.58
CA HIS A 65 2.15 -10.12 -2.68
C HIS A 65 0.67 -10.53 -2.59
N PHE A 66 -0.05 -10.60 -3.71
CA PHE A 66 -1.49 -10.90 -3.71
C PHE A 66 -1.86 -12.21 -2.97
N ARG A 67 -0.97 -13.21 -2.99
CA ARG A 67 -1.16 -14.45 -2.21
C ARG A 67 -1.11 -14.18 -0.70
N ALA A 68 -0.10 -13.45 -0.23
CA ALA A 68 0.02 -13.07 1.18
C ALA A 68 -1.14 -12.17 1.62
N ILE A 69 -1.66 -11.32 0.73
CA ILE A 69 -2.88 -10.53 1.00
C ILE A 69 -4.08 -11.48 1.19
N ALA A 70 -4.27 -12.47 0.32
CA ALA A 70 -5.36 -13.44 0.44
C ALA A 70 -5.26 -14.26 1.74
N GLU A 71 -4.06 -14.72 2.09
CA GLU A 71 -3.78 -15.43 3.35
C GLU A 71 -4.12 -14.57 4.57
N ALA A 72 -3.67 -13.30 4.58
CA ALA A 72 -3.99 -12.35 5.65
C ALA A 72 -5.49 -12.04 5.75
N ILE A 73 -6.19 -11.95 4.61
CA ILE A 73 -7.65 -11.80 4.59
C ILE A 73 -8.33 -13.01 5.25
N ASN A 74 -7.84 -14.22 4.98
CA ASN A 74 -8.40 -15.46 5.51
C ASN A 74 -8.09 -15.66 6.99
N SER A 75 -6.90 -15.24 7.47
CA SER A 75 -6.54 -15.34 8.89
C SER A 75 -7.40 -14.46 9.78
N LEU A 76 -7.92 -13.35 9.26
CA LEU A 76 -8.79 -12.42 9.99
C LEU A 76 -10.26 -12.89 10.09
N GLN A 77 -10.61 -13.97 9.38
CA GLN A 77 -11.95 -14.57 9.38
C GLN A 77 -13.11 -13.58 9.18
N TRP A 78 -12.90 -12.51 8.39
CA TRP A 78 -13.92 -11.48 8.12
C TRP A 78 -15.23 -12.03 7.54
N THR A 79 -15.17 -13.17 6.84
CA THR A 79 -16.34 -13.85 6.28
C THR A 79 -16.19 -15.34 6.41
N LYS A 80 -17.33 -16.05 6.49
CA LYS A 80 -17.39 -17.51 6.45
C LYS A 80 -16.80 -18.12 5.17
N LYS A 81 -16.80 -17.36 4.07
CA LYS A 81 -16.21 -17.78 2.79
C LYS A 81 -14.75 -17.32 2.69
N PRO A 82 -13.80 -18.22 2.38
CA PRO A 82 -12.41 -17.85 2.16
C PRO A 82 -12.26 -17.03 0.88
N ALA A 83 -11.31 -16.10 0.88
CA ALA A 83 -10.87 -15.38 -0.29
C ALA A 83 -9.84 -16.21 -1.06
N HIS A 84 -10.14 -16.52 -2.32
CA HIS A 84 -9.19 -17.19 -3.22
C HIS A 84 -8.17 -16.21 -3.80
N HIS A 85 -6.93 -16.66 -3.98
CA HIS A 85 -5.83 -15.86 -4.51
C HIS A 85 -6.14 -15.23 -5.87
N GLN A 86 -6.77 -15.97 -6.81
CA GLN A 86 -7.21 -15.41 -8.10
C GLN A 86 -8.23 -14.30 -7.92
N THR A 87 -9.21 -14.46 -7.04
CA THR A 87 -10.23 -13.43 -6.79
C THR A 87 -9.60 -12.16 -6.24
N VAL A 88 -8.67 -12.29 -5.28
CA VAL A 88 -7.91 -11.16 -4.74
C VAL A 88 -7.11 -10.46 -5.85
N HIS A 89 -6.38 -11.22 -6.66
CA HIS A 89 -5.62 -10.66 -7.78
C HIS A 89 -6.50 -9.89 -8.78
N ASN A 90 -7.63 -10.47 -9.18
CA ASN A 90 -8.56 -9.84 -10.12
C ASN A 90 -9.18 -8.56 -9.54
N GLU A 91 -9.55 -8.56 -8.26
CA GLU A 91 -10.07 -7.36 -7.60
C GLU A 91 -9.02 -6.26 -7.46
N LEU A 92 -7.76 -6.62 -7.19
CA LEU A 92 -6.65 -5.67 -7.12
C LEU A 92 -6.35 -5.03 -8.49
N ILE A 93 -6.47 -5.78 -9.58
CA ILE A 93 -6.33 -5.25 -10.95
C ILE A 93 -7.51 -4.35 -11.32
N LYS A 94 -8.75 -4.77 -11.06
CA LYS A 94 -9.95 -4.00 -11.42
C LYS A 94 -10.03 -2.66 -10.69
N ALA A 95 -9.46 -2.58 -9.50
CA ALA A 95 -9.49 -1.41 -8.63
C ALA A 95 -8.39 -0.39 -8.96
N ASN A 96 -8.42 0.13 -10.19
CA ASN A 96 -7.41 1.06 -10.73
C ASN A 96 -7.15 2.30 -9.87
N ASN A 97 -8.08 2.75 -9.03
CA ASN A 97 -7.88 3.96 -8.22
C ASN A 97 -7.26 3.74 -6.83
N ARG A 98 -7.27 2.53 -6.26
CA ARG A 98 -6.79 2.29 -4.87
C ARG A 98 -5.46 1.57 -4.81
N PHE A 99 -5.19 0.69 -5.76
CA PHE A 99 -4.00 -0.14 -5.75
C PHE A 99 -3.10 0.15 -6.93
N VAL A 100 -1.82 -0.11 -6.74
CA VAL A 100 -0.80 -0.03 -7.78
C VAL A 100 0.07 -1.28 -7.74
N LEU A 101 0.31 -1.86 -8.91
CA LEU A 101 1.21 -2.99 -9.08
C LEU A 101 2.65 -2.47 -9.10
N VAL A 102 3.40 -2.77 -8.04
CA VAL A 102 4.78 -2.29 -7.86
C VAL A 102 5.84 -3.36 -8.17
N GLY A 103 5.42 -4.58 -8.46
CA GLY A 103 6.32 -5.68 -8.83
C GLY A 103 5.53 -6.93 -9.23
N ARG A 104 6.22 -8.04 -9.52
CA ARG A 104 5.57 -9.31 -9.89
C ARG A 104 4.63 -9.80 -8.78
N GLY A 105 3.34 -9.54 -8.95
CA GLY A 105 2.30 -9.85 -7.99
C GLY A 105 2.31 -9.00 -6.71
N LEU A 106 3.15 -7.96 -6.61
CA LEU A 106 3.24 -7.07 -5.45
C LEU A 106 2.33 -5.85 -5.65
N TYR A 107 1.44 -5.63 -4.69
CA TYR A 107 0.51 -4.52 -4.69
C TYR A 107 0.78 -3.59 -3.51
N ALA A 108 0.62 -2.29 -3.78
CA ALA A 108 0.72 -1.22 -2.80
C ALA A 108 -0.53 -0.33 -2.87
N LEU A 109 -0.77 0.48 -1.84
CA LEU A 109 -1.80 1.52 -1.90
C LEU A 109 -1.31 2.70 -2.74
N ARG A 110 -2.20 3.25 -3.56
CA ARG A 110 -1.88 4.40 -4.42
C ARG A 110 -1.54 5.66 -3.60
N GLU A 111 -2.17 5.82 -2.44
CA GLU A 111 -1.94 6.95 -1.52
C GLU A 111 -0.50 7.01 -0.97
N TRP A 112 0.25 5.90 -1.01
CA TRP A 112 1.65 5.86 -0.60
C TRP A 112 2.61 6.49 -1.64
N GLY A 113 2.09 6.98 -2.77
CA GLY A 113 2.89 7.69 -3.77
C GLY A 113 3.70 6.79 -4.71
N TYR A 114 3.48 5.48 -4.71
CA TYR A 114 4.13 4.57 -5.65
C TYR A 114 3.66 4.85 -7.08
N THR A 115 4.61 5.09 -7.97
CA THR A 115 4.33 5.26 -9.39
C THR A 115 3.99 3.92 -10.07
N PRO A 116 2.89 3.86 -10.85
CA PRO A 116 2.61 2.70 -11.68
C PRO A 116 3.66 2.59 -12.77
N GLY A 117 4.21 1.39 -12.98
CA GLY A 117 5.17 1.14 -14.05
C GLY A 117 6.28 0.16 -13.71
N THR A 118 7.08 -0.21 -14.70
CA THR A 118 8.26 -1.07 -14.49
C THR A 118 9.36 -0.29 -13.78
N VAL A 119 10.30 -1.01 -13.15
CA VAL A 119 11.49 -0.38 -12.55
C VAL A 119 12.25 0.44 -13.60
N SER A 120 12.25 -0.03 -14.85
CA SER A 120 12.84 0.66 -16.01
C SER A 120 12.18 2.02 -16.29
N GLN A 121 10.86 2.15 -16.17
CA GLN A 121 10.18 3.44 -16.38
C GLN A 121 10.55 4.47 -15.31
N VAL A 122 10.62 4.05 -14.04
CA VAL A 122 11.04 4.93 -12.94
C VAL A 122 12.50 5.35 -13.11
N MET A 123 13.38 4.40 -13.48
CA MET A 123 14.78 4.71 -13.79
C MET A 123 14.91 5.71 -14.95
N ALA A 124 14.09 5.55 -16.01
CA ALA A 124 14.07 6.47 -17.14
C ALA A 124 13.63 7.88 -16.72
N GLU A 125 12.59 7.99 -15.89
CA GLU A 125 12.17 9.28 -15.33
C GLU A 125 13.23 9.91 -14.43
N VAL A 126 13.92 9.12 -13.60
CA VAL A 126 15.00 9.61 -12.72
C VAL A 126 16.15 10.18 -13.54
N ILE A 127 16.59 9.47 -14.58
CA ILE A 127 17.65 9.95 -15.49
C ILE A 127 17.17 11.21 -16.23
N LYS A 128 15.95 11.20 -16.78
CA LYS A 128 15.37 12.34 -17.49
C LYS A 128 15.23 13.58 -16.61
N LYS A 129 14.76 13.44 -15.37
CA LYS A 129 14.63 14.55 -14.40
C LYS A 129 15.96 15.09 -13.94
N SER A 130 16.99 14.26 -13.91
CA SER A 130 18.33 14.67 -13.52
C SER A 130 18.98 15.58 -14.58
N GLY A 131 18.58 15.44 -15.85
CA GLY A 131 19.06 16.27 -16.96
C GLY A 131 20.51 15.98 -17.39
N HIS A 132 21.17 15.02 -16.75
CA HIS A 132 22.53 14.57 -17.06
C HIS A 132 22.68 13.06 -16.82
N SER A 133 23.73 12.47 -17.38
CA SER A 133 24.07 11.04 -17.20
C SER A 133 24.41 10.77 -15.74
N LEU A 134 23.80 9.73 -15.16
CA LEU A 134 23.99 9.38 -13.75
C LEU A 134 24.91 8.17 -13.58
N THR A 135 25.75 8.16 -12.56
CA THR A 135 26.51 6.97 -12.17
C THR A 135 25.58 5.85 -11.68
N ARG A 136 26.10 4.62 -11.69
CA ARG A 136 25.39 3.44 -11.17
C ARG A 136 24.85 3.66 -9.75
N GLN A 137 25.65 4.26 -8.88
CA GLN A 137 25.26 4.50 -7.48
C GLN A 137 24.18 5.57 -7.37
N GLU A 138 24.29 6.65 -8.13
CA GLU A 138 23.27 7.72 -8.13
C GLU A 138 21.91 7.23 -8.64
N VAL A 139 21.89 6.40 -9.69
CA VAL A 139 20.63 5.81 -10.16
C VAL A 139 20.01 4.92 -9.08
N VAL A 140 20.81 4.08 -8.41
CA VAL A 140 20.31 3.22 -7.34
C VAL A 140 19.73 4.06 -6.20
N GLN A 141 20.47 5.06 -5.72
CA GLN A 141 20.04 5.92 -4.61
C GLN A 141 18.73 6.65 -4.93
N LYS A 142 18.66 7.33 -6.07
CA LYS A 142 17.45 8.08 -6.48
C LYS A 142 16.25 7.17 -6.73
N VAL A 143 16.46 5.96 -7.24
CA VAL A 143 15.36 5.01 -7.47
C VAL A 143 14.85 4.43 -6.16
N LEU A 144 15.73 4.18 -5.18
CA LEU A 144 15.34 3.74 -3.83
C LEU A 144 14.54 4.81 -3.08
N GLU A 145 14.84 6.10 -3.30
CA GLU A 145 14.07 7.22 -2.76
C GLU A 145 12.63 7.27 -3.31
N HIS A 146 12.43 6.90 -4.57
CA HIS A 146 11.13 6.95 -5.23
C HIS A 146 10.35 5.63 -5.21
N ARG A 147 11.02 4.49 -4.94
CA ARG A 147 10.39 3.17 -5.02
C ARG A 147 11.05 2.14 -4.11
N PHE A 148 10.22 1.38 -3.39
CA PHE A 148 10.66 0.23 -2.63
C PHE A 148 11.01 -0.96 -3.55
N VAL A 149 12.26 -1.05 -3.97
CA VAL A 149 12.82 -2.13 -4.80
C VAL A 149 14.17 -2.57 -4.24
N LYS A 150 14.56 -3.83 -4.52
CA LYS A 150 15.90 -4.31 -4.16
C LYS A 150 16.92 -3.72 -5.15
N GLU A 151 18.11 -3.37 -4.66
CA GLU A 151 19.22 -2.89 -5.49
C GLU A 151 19.49 -3.81 -6.68
N ASN A 152 19.54 -5.13 -6.46
CA ASN A 152 19.76 -6.11 -7.53
C ASN A 152 18.74 -6.00 -8.67
N THR A 153 17.50 -5.61 -8.38
CA THR A 153 16.47 -5.42 -9.42
C THR A 153 16.75 -4.16 -10.24
N ILE A 154 17.25 -3.09 -9.62
CA ILE A 154 17.67 -1.87 -10.33
C ILE A 154 18.87 -2.19 -11.22
N LEU A 155 19.86 -2.91 -10.69
CA LEU A 155 21.07 -3.29 -11.41
C LEU A 155 20.78 -4.17 -12.63
N LEU A 156 19.87 -5.13 -12.49
CA LEU A 156 19.47 -5.99 -13.60
C LEU A 156 18.70 -5.20 -14.68
N ASN A 157 17.92 -4.19 -14.28
CA ASN A 157 17.26 -3.29 -15.24
C ASN A 157 18.25 -2.34 -15.94
N LEU A 158 19.30 -1.88 -15.26
CA LEU A 158 20.36 -1.03 -15.84
C LEU A 158 21.15 -1.75 -16.96
N GLN A 159 21.13 -3.09 -16.98
CA GLN A 159 21.77 -3.88 -18.04
C GLN A 159 20.95 -3.92 -19.34
N ASN A 160 19.70 -3.44 -19.31
CA ASN A 160 18.85 -3.43 -20.49
C ASN A 160 19.28 -2.34 -21.49
N ARG A 161 20.10 -2.73 -22.47
CA ARG A 161 20.66 -1.85 -23.50
C ARG A 161 19.63 -1.25 -24.46
N SER A 162 18.39 -1.75 -24.49
CA SER A 162 17.34 -1.14 -25.32
C SER A 162 16.74 0.13 -24.70
N ILE A 163 17.00 0.40 -23.42
CA ILE A 163 16.44 1.53 -22.67
C ILE A 163 17.57 2.41 -22.10
N PHE A 164 18.67 1.80 -21.65
CA PHE A 164 19.77 2.49 -21.01
C PHE A 164 21.08 2.26 -21.75
N SER A 165 21.74 3.36 -22.11
CA SER A 165 23.08 3.37 -22.67
C SER A 165 24.09 3.83 -21.63
N LYS A 166 25.33 3.38 -21.77
CA LYS A 166 26.43 3.67 -20.85
C LYS A 166 27.55 4.35 -21.62
N ASP A 167 28.05 5.48 -21.10
CA ASP A 167 29.19 6.19 -21.69
C ASP A 167 30.54 5.57 -21.29
N ALA A 168 31.63 6.11 -21.83
CA ALA A 168 33.00 5.65 -21.56
C ALA A 168 33.41 5.82 -20.08
N GLU A 169 32.78 6.77 -19.37
CA GLU A 169 33.02 7.05 -17.94
C GLU A 169 32.15 6.17 -17.02
N GLY A 170 31.22 5.44 -17.61
CA GLY A 170 30.33 4.52 -16.93
C GLY A 170 29.08 5.14 -16.30
N LYS A 171 28.68 6.32 -16.76
CA LYS A 171 27.40 6.95 -16.45
C LYS A 171 26.33 6.47 -17.43
N TYR A 172 25.11 6.42 -16.96
CA TYR A 172 23.93 5.93 -17.68
C TYR A 172 23.10 7.10 -18.19
N PHE A 173 22.69 6.99 -19.46
CA PHE A 173 21.76 7.89 -20.13
C PHE A 173 20.68 7.07 -20.86
N LEU A 174 19.62 7.74 -21.29
CA LEU A 174 18.57 7.10 -22.07
C LEU A 174 19.09 6.78 -23.47
N ALA A 175 18.92 5.53 -23.90
CA ALA A 175 19.33 5.06 -25.22
C ALA A 175 18.54 5.73 -26.35
#